data_AF-A0A0Q6REA7-F1
#
_entry.id   AF-A0A0Q6REA7-F1
#
_cell.length_a   1.000
_cell.length_b   1.000
_cell.length_c   1.000
_cell.angle_alpha   90.00
_cell.angle_beta   90.00
_cell.angle_gamma   90.00
#
_symmetry.space_group_name_H-M   'P 1'
#
loop_
_entity.id
_entity.type
_entity.pdbx_description
1 polymer ?
#
loop_
_entity_poly.entity_id
_entity_poly.type
_entity_poly.pdbx_seq_one_letter_code
_entity_poly.pdbx_strand_id
1 'polypeptide(L)'
;MNVNINVYWTEERVERAAKLWSDGLSAAAIAERLGGVSRNAVIGKAYRHPEWFPPRGGVAPRIERSLRAKPAVSQPKAQKSPFRADNVRKPARLPDVPISVPVRPSGAFRHRDFPIGGAASVPFAKLSNFQCSWPLTDFEDADTGDMPCCGRQRRGGIAPDSAYCAEHAAISRGAA
;
A
#
# COMPACT_ATOMS: atom_id res chain seq x y z
N MET A 1 -18.79 -2.47 28.97
CA MET A 1 -18.95 -3.61 28.05
C MET A 1 -17.94 -3.47 26.95
N ASN A 2 -16.79 -4.14 27.07
CA ASN A 2 -15.70 -4.05 26.10
C ASN A 2 -16.13 -4.80 24.84
N VAL A 3 -16.51 -4.06 23.80
CA VAL A 3 -16.76 -4.63 22.49
C VAL A 3 -15.40 -5.00 21.92
N ASN A 4 -15.05 -6.29 21.93
CA ASN A 4 -13.86 -6.79 21.26
C ASN A 4 -13.94 -6.43 19.76
N ILE A 5 -13.18 -5.40 19.35
CA ILE A 5 -13.04 -4.97 17.96
C ILE A 5 -12.08 -5.94 17.28
N ASN A 6 -12.55 -7.16 17.02
CA ASN A 6 -11.75 -8.12 16.29
C ASN A 6 -11.91 -7.83 14.78
N VAL A 7 -10.95 -7.08 14.23
CA VAL A 7 -10.83 -6.70 12.81
C VAL A 7 -10.43 -7.91 11.93
N TYR A 8 -10.20 -9.06 12.55
CA TYR A 8 -9.76 -10.27 11.86
C TYR A 8 -10.90 -10.91 11.06
N TRP A 9 -10.64 -11.14 9.76
CA TRP A 9 -11.55 -11.86 8.86
C TRP A 9 -11.39 -13.37 9.06
N THR A 10 -12.15 -13.95 10.00
CA THR A 10 -12.28 -15.41 10.14
C THR A 10 -13.17 -16.00 9.05
N GLU A 11 -12.99 -17.28 8.71
CA GLU A 11 -13.84 -18.04 7.77
C GLU A 11 -15.34 -17.83 8.05
N GLU A 12 -15.75 -17.99 9.31
CA GLU A 12 -17.12 -17.81 9.78
C GLU A 12 -17.67 -16.39 9.53
N ARG A 13 -16.82 -15.36 9.68
CA ARG A 13 -17.22 -13.98 9.37
C ARG A 13 -17.34 -13.74 7.88
N VAL A 14 -16.46 -14.32 7.07
CA VAL A 14 -16.54 -14.20 5.60
C VAL A 14 -17.79 -14.92 5.11
N GLU A 15 -18.15 -16.08 5.69
CA GLU A 15 -19.33 -16.84 5.29
C GLU A 15 -20.61 -16.08 5.64
N ARG A 16 -20.70 -15.51 6.85
CA ARG A 16 -21.80 -14.63 7.24
C ARG A 16 -21.88 -13.39 6.34
N ALA A 17 -20.75 -12.79 6.00
CA ALA A 17 -20.71 -11.65 5.09
C ALA A 17 -21.19 -12.01 3.68
N ALA A 18 -20.80 -13.18 3.17
CA ALA A 18 -21.20 -13.69 1.85
C ALA A 18 -22.70 -13.99 1.80
N LYS A 19 -23.26 -14.63 2.84
CA LYS A 19 -24.71 -14.85 2.99
C LYS A 19 -25.48 -13.52 2.90
N LEU A 20 -25.09 -12.53 3.72
CA LEU A 20 -25.70 -11.20 3.70
C LEU A 20 -25.50 -10.46 2.36
N TRP A 21 -24.41 -10.72 1.65
CA TRP A 21 -24.16 -10.14 0.33
C TRP A 21 -25.10 -10.70 -0.73
N SER A 22 -25.33 -12.02 -0.70
CA SER A 22 -26.28 -12.73 -1.56
C SER A 22 -27.73 -12.35 -1.25
N ASP A 23 -28.05 -12.03 0.00
CA ASP A 23 -29.34 -11.44 0.42
C ASP A 23 -29.55 -10.00 -0.12
N GLY A 24 -28.58 -9.45 -0.85
CA GLY A 24 -28.68 -8.14 -1.49
C GLY A 24 -28.37 -6.97 -0.56
N LEU A 25 -27.82 -7.20 0.64
CA LEU A 25 -27.51 -6.11 1.55
C LEU A 25 -26.36 -5.24 1.05
N SER A 26 -26.48 -3.93 1.32
CA SER A 26 -25.40 -2.97 1.07
C SER A 26 -24.21 -3.22 2.00
N ALA A 27 -23.00 -2.88 1.55
CA ALA A 27 -21.78 -3.05 2.34
C ALA A 27 -21.82 -2.34 3.71
N ALA A 28 -22.56 -1.23 3.83
CA ALA A 28 -22.73 -0.53 5.10
C ALA A 28 -23.60 -1.33 6.08
N ALA A 29 -24.70 -1.91 5.60
CA ALA A 29 -25.58 -2.75 6.42
C ALA A 29 -24.89 -4.07 6.82
N ILE A 30 -24.05 -4.63 5.95
CA ILE A 30 -23.24 -5.81 6.26
C ILE A 30 -22.23 -5.48 7.38
N ALA A 31 -21.56 -4.33 7.29
CA ALA A 31 -20.63 -3.87 8.33
C ALA A 31 -21.32 -3.68 9.69
N GLU A 32 -22.53 -3.12 9.71
CA GLU A 32 -23.33 -2.97 10.93
C GLU A 32 -23.71 -4.32 11.55
N ARG A 33 -24.11 -5.31 10.74
CA ARG A 33 -24.49 -6.66 11.21
C ARG A 33 -23.31 -7.49 11.69
N LEU A 34 -22.15 -7.35 11.04
CA LEU A 34 -20.93 -8.08 11.44
C LEU A 34 -20.28 -7.47 12.68
N GLY A 35 -20.39 -6.16 12.87
CA GLY A 35 -19.73 -5.41 13.94
C GLY A 35 -18.20 -5.39 13.81
N GLY A 36 -17.55 -4.32 14.26
CA GLY A 36 -16.08 -4.23 14.28
C GLY A 36 -15.39 -4.19 12.90
N VAL A 37 -16.15 -4.10 11.81
CA VAL A 37 -15.66 -4.02 10.42
C VAL A 37 -16.27 -2.78 9.76
N SER A 38 -15.49 -2.01 9.03
CA SER A 38 -15.98 -0.81 8.33
C SER A 38 -16.58 -1.15 6.96
N ARG A 39 -17.44 -0.27 6.43
CA ARG A 39 -17.99 -0.39 5.06
C ARG A 39 -16.87 -0.64 4.03
N ASN A 40 -15.75 0.08 4.15
CA ASN A 40 -14.63 -0.03 3.21
C ASN A 40 -13.91 -1.37 3.35
N ALA A 41 -13.85 -1.94 4.54
CA ALA A 41 -13.30 -3.27 4.74
C ALA A 41 -14.16 -4.34 4.04
N VAL A 42 -15.50 -4.24 4.09
CA VAL A 42 -16.41 -5.14 3.36
C VAL A 42 -16.24 -5.00 1.84
N ILE A 43 -16.17 -3.77 1.32
CA ILE A 43 -15.94 -3.52 -0.12
C ILE A 43 -14.58 -4.07 -0.56
N GLY A 44 -13.53 -3.84 0.25
CA GLY A 44 -12.20 -4.36 -0.04
C GLY A 44 -12.15 -5.88 -0.02
N LYS A 45 -12.89 -6.54 0.88
CA LYS A 45 -13.00 -8.00 0.90
C LYS A 45 -13.76 -8.51 -0.32
N ALA A 46 -14.86 -7.86 -0.71
CA ALA A 46 -15.62 -8.22 -1.90
C ALA A 46 -14.81 -8.08 -3.20
N TYR A 47 -13.99 -7.03 -3.33
CA TYR A 47 -13.14 -6.82 -4.51
C TYR A 47 -12.05 -7.88 -4.66
N ARG A 48 -11.49 -8.35 -3.54
CA ARG A 48 -10.41 -9.36 -3.53
C ARG A 48 -10.91 -10.80 -3.62
N HIS A 49 -12.18 -11.04 -3.29
CA HIS A 49 -12.78 -12.37 -3.22
C HIS A 49 -14.12 -12.42 -3.99
N PRO A 50 -14.10 -12.24 -5.33
CA PRO A 50 -15.30 -12.29 -6.15
C PRO A 50 -16.04 -13.64 -6.07
N GLU A 51 -15.34 -14.72 -5.70
CA GLU A 51 -15.90 -16.05 -5.49
C GLU A 51 -17.00 -16.09 -4.41
N TRP A 52 -16.83 -15.31 -3.34
CA TRP A 52 -17.78 -15.26 -2.22
C TRP A 52 -18.70 -14.04 -2.31
N PHE A 53 -18.27 -13.02 -3.07
CA PHE A 53 -18.97 -11.75 -3.24
C PHE A 53 -19.14 -11.45 -4.72
N PRO A 54 -20.08 -12.12 -5.42
CA PRO A 54 -20.28 -11.89 -6.84
C PRO A 54 -20.57 -10.42 -7.12
N PRO A 55 -20.03 -9.85 -8.22
CA PRO A 55 -20.21 -8.44 -8.53
C PRO A 55 -21.70 -8.16 -8.75
N ARG A 56 -22.26 -7.28 -7.92
CA ARG A 56 -23.61 -6.79 -8.13
C ARG A 56 -23.58 -5.79 -9.28
N GLY A 57 -24.11 -6.20 -10.44
CA GLY A 57 -24.31 -5.31 -11.57
C GLY A 57 -25.22 -4.16 -11.16
N GLY A 58 -24.75 -2.92 -11.33
CA GLY A 58 -25.52 -1.71 -11.09
C GLY A 58 -24.95 -0.87 -9.96
N VAL A 59 -24.48 0.32 -10.34
CA VAL A 59 -24.33 1.46 -9.44
C VAL A 59 -25.64 1.61 -8.67
N ALA A 60 -25.66 1.22 -7.39
CA ALA A 60 -26.83 1.40 -6.55
C ALA A 60 -27.24 2.89 -6.59
N PRO A 61 -28.53 3.21 -6.83
CA PRO A 61 -28.98 4.59 -6.84
C PRO A 61 -28.64 5.20 -5.50
N ARG A 62 -27.97 6.36 -5.55
CA ARG A 62 -27.65 7.18 -4.39
C ARG A 62 -28.97 7.58 -3.73
N ILE A 63 -29.38 6.86 -2.68
CA ILE A 63 -30.48 7.32 -1.83
C ILE A 63 -30.02 8.64 -1.21
N GLU A 64 -30.58 9.74 -1.70
CA GLU A 64 -30.40 11.04 -1.07
C GLU A 64 -31.01 10.97 0.32
N ARG A 65 -30.13 11.05 1.33
CA ARG A 65 -30.57 11.24 2.71
C ARG A 65 -31.24 12.61 2.79
N SER A 66 -32.56 12.61 2.81
CA SER A 66 -33.37 13.75 3.22
C SER A 66 -32.89 14.24 4.59
N LEU A 67 -32.29 15.42 4.60
CA LEU A 67 -31.84 16.10 5.80
C LEU A 67 -33.07 16.66 6.52
N ARG A 68 -33.66 15.88 7.43
CA ARG A 68 -34.59 16.44 8.42
C ARG A 68 -33.79 17.26 9.42
N ALA A 69 -33.94 18.59 9.35
CA ALA A 69 -33.25 19.55 10.18
C ALA A 69 -33.59 19.35 11.67
N LYS A 70 -32.56 19.17 12.50
CA LYS A 70 -32.62 19.40 13.96
C LYS A 70 -32.13 20.83 14.25
N PRO A 71 -32.70 21.53 15.25
CA PRO A 71 -32.36 22.92 15.53
C PRO A 71 -30.91 23.06 16.05
N ALA A 72 -30.24 24.10 15.56
CA ALA A 72 -28.81 24.34 15.72
C ALA A 72 -28.46 24.93 17.09
N VAL A 73 -27.55 24.27 17.82
CA VAL A 73 -26.75 24.90 18.87
C VAL A 73 -25.49 25.45 18.21
N SER A 74 -25.24 26.74 18.39
CA SER A 74 -24.15 27.49 17.79
C SER A 74 -22.78 27.07 18.38
N GLN A 75 -21.94 26.44 17.57
CA GLN A 75 -20.50 26.32 17.85
C GLN A 75 -19.71 27.48 17.20
N PRO A 76 -18.56 27.89 17.77
CA PRO A 76 -17.77 29.00 17.24
C PRO A 76 -17.11 28.62 15.90
N LYS A 77 -17.10 29.58 14.97
CA LYS A 77 -16.52 29.43 13.63
C LYS A 77 -15.00 29.21 13.71
N ALA A 78 -14.57 27.99 13.41
CA ALA A 78 -13.18 27.71 13.06
C ALA A 78 -12.82 28.46 11.77
N GLN A 79 -11.66 29.12 11.79
CA GLN A 79 -11.13 29.91 10.68
C GLN A 79 -10.95 29.02 9.43
N LYS A 80 -11.39 29.54 8.28
CA LYS A 80 -11.28 28.88 6.98
C LYS A 80 -9.81 28.82 6.58
N SER A 81 -9.27 27.62 6.42
CA SER A 81 -8.00 27.42 5.71
C SER A 81 -8.13 27.89 4.25
N PRO A 82 -7.04 28.32 3.59
CA PRO A 82 -7.10 28.89 2.25
C PRO A 82 -7.21 27.83 1.14
N PHE A 83 -7.36 26.55 1.48
CA PHE A 83 -7.55 25.51 0.47
C PHE A 83 -9.00 25.51 -0.03
N ARG A 84 -9.29 26.41 -0.98
CA ARG A 84 -10.40 26.21 -1.91
C ARG A 84 -10.08 24.95 -2.71
N ALA A 85 -10.86 23.90 -2.49
CA ALA A 85 -10.94 22.79 -3.43
C ALA A 85 -11.65 23.33 -4.68
N ASP A 86 -10.88 23.81 -5.64
CA ASP A 86 -11.37 23.98 -7.00
C ASP A 86 -11.92 22.65 -7.48
N ASN A 87 -13.08 22.71 -8.14
CA ASN A 87 -13.78 21.56 -8.71
C ASN A 87 -12.81 20.75 -9.59
N VAL A 88 -12.24 19.70 -9.02
CA VAL A 88 -11.42 18.73 -9.75
C VAL A 88 -12.36 18.04 -10.75
N ARG A 89 -12.32 18.53 -12.00
CA ARG A 89 -12.85 17.80 -13.15
C ARG A 89 -12.34 16.37 -13.06
N LYS A 90 -13.23 15.38 -13.30
CA LYS A 90 -12.86 13.97 -13.48
C LYS A 90 -11.54 13.92 -14.24
N PRO A 91 -10.49 13.24 -13.74
CA PRO A 91 -9.25 13.14 -14.47
C PRO A 91 -9.59 12.45 -15.80
N ALA A 92 -9.47 13.20 -16.89
CA ALA A 92 -9.46 12.61 -18.22
C ALA A 92 -8.32 11.58 -18.21
N ARG A 93 -8.61 10.35 -18.64
CA ARG A 93 -7.58 9.34 -18.81
C ARG A 93 -6.51 9.93 -19.73
N LEU A 94 -5.31 10.13 -19.19
CA LEU A 94 -4.18 10.59 -19.98
C LEU A 94 -4.00 9.61 -21.15
N PRO A 95 -3.73 10.10 -22.37
CA PRO A 95 -3.42 9.21 -23.50
C PRO A 95 -2.25 8.30 -23.10
N ASP A 96 -2.31 7.03 -23.50
CA ASP A 96 -1.25 6.06 -23.23
C ASP A 96 0.05 6.60 -23.84
N VAL A 97 0.89 7.18 -22.98
CA VAL A 97 2.24 7.59 -23.35
C VAL A 97 2.98 6.29 -23.66
N PRO A 98 3.58 6.13 -24.85
CA PRO A 98 4.38 4.95 -25.13
C PRO A 98 5.48 4.88 -24.08
N ILE A 99 5.40 3.87 -23.21
CA ILE A 99 6.42 3.60 -22.22
C ILE A 99 7.63 3.11 -23.03
N SER A 100 8.54 4.03 -23.36
CA SER A 100 9.88 3.66 -23.74
C SER A 100 10.52 3.08 -22.49
N VAL A 101 10.46 1.76 -22.33
CA VAL A 101 11.28 1.08 -21.33
C VAL A 101 12.72 1.38 -21.75
N PRO A 102 13.49 2.20 -21.01
CA PRO A 102 14.89 2.38 -21.35
C PRO A 102 15.50 0.97 -21.36
N VAL A 103 16.17 0.62 -22.45
CA VAL A 103 16.88 -0.65 -22.56
C VAL A 103 17.75 -0.76 -21.32
N ARG A 104 17.40 -1.69 -20.44
CA ARG A 104 18.13 -1.93 -19.20
C ARG A 104 19.55 -2.23 -19.66
N PRO A 105 20.57 -1.44 -19.26
CA PRO A 105 21.93 -1.68 -19.72
C PRO A 105 22.26 -3.14 -19.42
N SER A 106 22.50 -3.93 -20.45
CA SER A 106 22.80 -5.37 -20.34
C SER A 106 24.20 -5.64 -19.79
N GLY A 107 24.89 -4.60 -19.32
CA GLY A 107 26.09 -4.78 -18.52
C GLY A 107 25.69 -5.36 -17.17
N ALA A 108 26.35 -6.45 -16.77
CA ALA A 108 26.41 -6.80 -15.36
C ALA A 108 26.80 -5.54 -14.60
N PHE A 109 25.94 -5.07 -13.69
CA PHE A 109 26.33 -4.01 -12.79
C PHE A 109 27.62 -4.50 -12.15
N ARG A 110 28.74 -3.77 -12.32
CA ARG A 110 30.09 -4.25 -11.99
C ARG A 110 30.28 -4.72 -10.54
N HIS A 111 29.28 -4.46 -9.71
CA HIS A 111 29.23 -4.72 -8.27
C HIS A 111 28.02 -5.58 -7.86
N ARG A 112 27.31 -6.19 -8.82
CA ARG A 112 26.17 -7.05 -8.54
C ARG A 112 26.57 -8.33 -7.81
N ASP A 113 27.81 -8.77 -7.98
CA ASP A 113 28.32 -10.02 -7.39
C ASP A 113 29.41 -9.78 -6.33
N PHE A 114 29.79 -8.52 -6.09
CA PHE A 114 30.87 -8.19 -5.16
C PHE A 114 30.62 -6.90 -4.38
N PRO A 115 30.87 -6.93 -3.06
CA PRO A 115 30.82 -5.73 -2.24
C PRO A 115 31.87 -4.72 -2.72
N ILE A 116 31.41 -3.51 -3.02
CA ILE A 116 32.29 -2.41 -3.43
C ILE A 116 33.30 -2.15 -2.31
N GLY A 117 34.59 -2.06 -2.67
CA GLY A 117 35.69 -1.73 -1.75
C GLY A 117 35.93 -2.76 -0.64
N GLY A 118 35.71 -4.05 -0.88
CA GLY A 118 36.24 -5.14 -0.05
C GLY A 118 35.56 -5.35 1.31
N ALA A 119 34.37 -4.76 1.54
CA ALA A 119 33.60 -5.04 2.74
C ALA A 119 33.07 -6.47 2.73
N ALA A 120 33.02 -7.16 3.88
CA ALA A 120 32.38 -8.48 3.94
C ALA A 120 30.87 -8.37 3.70
N SER A 121 30.32 -9.27 2.88
CA SER A 121 28.87 -9.36 2.68
C SER A 121 28.18 -9.83 3.96
N VAL A 122 27.01 -9.26 4.26
CA VAL A 122 26.20 -9.61 5.44
C VAL A 122 24.89 -10.25 4.96
N PRO A 123 24.46 -11.40 5.51
CA PRO A 123 23.15 -11.97 5.20
C PRO A 123 22.02 -10.98 5.50
N PHE A 124 21.00 -10.94 4.65
CA PHE A 124 19.88 -10.01 4.80
C PHE A 124 19.24 -10.08 6.19
N ALA A 125 19.03 -11.29 6.72
CA ALA A 125 18.46 -11.50 8.06
C ALA A 125 19.32 -10.94 9.21
N LYS A 126 20.61 -10.67 8.98
CA LYS A 126 21.56 -10.16 9.98
C LYS A 126 21.91 -8.68 9.79
N LEU A 127 21.26 -7.98 8.85
CA LEU A 127 21.50 -6.56 8.63
C LEU A 127 20.95 -5.72 9.80
N SER A 128 21.73 -4.74 10.23
CA SER A 128 21.24 -3.68 11.11
C SER A 128 20.60 -2.53 10.32
N ASN A 129 19.82 -1.69 11.00
CA ASN A 129 19.13 -0.53 10.42
C ASN A 129 20.06 0.51 9.78
N PHE A 130 21.36 0.48 10.12
CA PHE A 130 22.37 1.42 9.63
C PHE A 130 23.27 0.81 8.55
N GLN A 131 22.95 -0.38 8.04
CA GLN A 131 23.73 -1.08 7.03
C GLN A 131 23.00 -1.16 5.68
N CYS A 132 23.79 -1.13 4.61
CA CYS A 132 23.34 -1.14 3.23
C CYS A 132 22.67 -2.47 2.91
N SER A 133 21.40 -2.43 2.50
CA SER A 133 20.63 -3.62 2.13
C SER A 133 20.64 -3.90 0.62
N TRP A 134 21.76 -3.60 -0.04
CA TRP A 134 21.91 -3.85 -1.48
C TRP A 134 22.20 -5.34 -1.69
N PRO A 135 21.37 -6.10 -2.43
CA PRO A 135 21.60 -7.51 -2.67
C PRO A 135 22.79 -7.72 -3.62
N LEU A 136 23.63 -8.71 -3.31
CA LEU A 136 24.85 -9.07 -4.06
C LEU A 136 24.67 -10.35 -4.89
N THR A 137 23.46 -10.84 -5.02
CA THR A 137 23.10 -11.93 -5.93
C THR A 137 21.79 -11.59 -6.60
N ASP A 138 21.43 -12.35 -7.61
CA ASP A 138 20.17 -12.17 -8.31
C ASP A 138 19.00 -12.53 -7.38
N PHE A 139 17.91 -11.78 -7.52
CA PHE A 139 16.69 -12.02 -6.74
C PHE A 139 16.15 -13.44 -6.95
N GLU A 140 16.40 -14.03 -8.12
CA GLU A 140 15.96 -15.39 -8.46
C GLU A 140 16.83 -16.48 -7.82
N ASP A 141 18.09 -16.17 -7.49
CA ASP A 141 19.05 -17.15 -6.98
C ASP A 141 18.98 -17.34 -5.47
N ALA A 142 18.40 -16.38 -4.72
CA ALA A 142 18.48 -16.40 -3.26
C ALA A 142 17.36 -15.66 -2.52
N ASP A 143 16.08 -15.96 -2.79
CA ASP A 143 14.92 -15.49 -1.99
C ASP A 143 14.88 -16.06 -0.53
N THR A 144 16.03 -16.47 0.01
CA THR A 144 16.21 -16.99 1.36
C THR A 144 16.78 -15.89 2.28
N GLY A 145 16.55 -15.99 3.59
CA GLY A 145 17.08 -15.04 4.59
C GLY A 145 18.61 -14.89 4.62
N ASP A 146 19.33 -15.80 3.96
CA ASP A 146 20.78 -15.80 3.80
C ASP A 146 21.28 -15.02 2.58
N MET A 147 20.38 -14.36 1.83
CA MET A 147 20.70 -13.46 0.72
C MET A 147 21.84 -12.50 1.09
N PRO A 148 23.03 -12.57 0.45
CA PRO A 148 24.16 -11.73 0.80
C PRO A 148 23.88 -10.29 0.39
N CYS A 149 24.03 -9.37 1.33
CA CYS A 149 23.87 -7.94 1.13
C CYS A 149 25.19 -7.20 1.37
N CYS A 150 25.30 -5.99 0.81
CA CYS A 150 26.51 -5.15 0.91
C CYS A 150 26.96 -4.88 2.37
N GLY A 151 26.06 -4.64 3.31
CA GLY A 151 26.41 -4.51 4.74
C GLY A 151 27.20 -3.26 5.15
N ARG A 152 27.65 -2.43 4.21
CA ARG A 152 28.38 -1.18 4.47
C ARG A 152 27.49 -0.14 5.17
N GLN A 153 28.05 0.78 5.94
CA GLN A 153 27.28 1.84 6.60
C GLN A 153 26.45 2.63 5.57
N ARG A 154 25.16 2.83 5.86
CA ARG A 154 24.27 3.70 5.09
C ARG A 154 24.85 5.11 5.07
N ARG A 155 24.46 5.89 4.06
CA ARG A 155 24.75 7.33 3.95
C ARG A 155 24.07 8.10 5.09
N GLY A 156 24.46 7.88 6.34
CA GLY A 156 24.09 8.77 7.45
C GLY A 156 24.64 10.15 7.13
N GLY A 157 23.77 11.05 6.65
CA GLY A 157 24.13 12.36 6.13
C GLY A 157 23.40 12.71 4.83
N ILE A 158 23.99 12.40 3.67
CA ILE A 158 23.57 12.90 2.34
C ILE A 158 22.20 12.38 1.87
N ALA A 159 21.68 11.29 2.44
CA ALA A 159 20.32 10.80 2.24
C ALA A 159 19.89 9.97 3.46
N PRO A 160 19.31 10.59 4.51
CA PRO A 160 18.96 9.92 5.76
C PRO A 160 17.87 8.83 5.59
N ASP A 161 17.16 8.86 4.46
CA ASP A 161 16.13 7.92 4.05
C ASP A 161 16.67 6.78 3.16
N SER A 162 17.95 6.79 2.79
CA SER A 162 18.49 5.77 1.90
C SER A 162 18.74 4.45 2.61
N ALA A 163 18.20 3.37 2.05
CA ALA A 163 18.49 2.00 2.46
C ALA A 163 19.92 1.53 2.08
N TYR A 164 20.67 2.35 1.34
CA TYR A 164 21.92 1.98 0.69
C TYR A 164 23.11 2.85 1.11
N CYS A 165 24.32 2.34 0.90
CA CYS A 165 25.55 3.13 1.02
C CYS A 165 25.65 4.14 -0.13
N ALA A 166 26.68 4.99 -0.09
CA ALA A 166 26.85 6.07 -1.07
C ALA A 166 26.86 5.61 -2.53
N GLU A 167 27.56 4.52 -2.81
CA GLU A 167 27.76 3.97 -4.15
C GLU A 167 26.48 3.26 -4.63
N HIS A 168 25.94 2.34 -3.82
CA HIS A 168 24.71 1.63 -4.17
C HIS A 168 23.48 2.55 -4.27
N ALA A 169 23.45 3.64 -3.51
CA ALA A 169 22.41 4.65 -3.68
C ALA A 169 22.58 5.48 -4.97
N ALA A 170 23.78 5.61 -5.52
CA ALA A 170 23.97 6.22 -6.84
C ALA A 170 23.48 5.27 -7.95
N ILE A 171 23.79 3.97 -7.83
CA ILE A 171 23.34 2.93 -8.75
C ILE A 171 21.81 2.80 -8.73
N SER A 172 21.19 2.79 -7.55
CA SER A 172 19.73 2.71 -7.41
C SER A 172 18.98 3.86 -8.09
N ARG A 173 19.65 5.01 -8.23
CA ARG A 173 19.11 6.23 -8.86
C ARG A 173 19.46 6.35 -10.33
N GLY A 174 20.14 5.36 -10.92
CA GLY A 174 20.57 5.40 -12.33
C GLY A 174 21.67 6.43 -12.60
N ALA A 175 22.44 6.82 -11.58
CA ALA A 175 23.52 7.80 -11.69
C ALA A 175 24.90 7.15 -11.94
N ALA A 176 24.93 5.94 -12.51
CA ALA A 176 26.13 5.14 -12.74
C ALA A 176 26.26 4.74 -14.21
#